data_AF-D4JCV1-F1
#
_entry.id   AF-D4JCV1-F1
#
_cell.length_a   1.000
_cell.length_b   1.000
_cell.length_c   1.000
_cell.angle_alpha   90.00
_cell.angle_beta   90.00
_cell.angle_gamma   90.00
#
_symmetry.space_group_name_H-M   'P 1'
#
loop_
_entity.id
_entity.type
_entity.pdbx_description
1 polymer ?
#
loop_
_entity_poly.entity_id
_entity_poly.type
_entity_poly.pdbx_seq_one_letter_code
_entity_poly.pdbx_strand_id
1 'polypeptide(L)'
;MDAYSYIQRGHVFANAQTGNMLLFGINLSQLKFLDALQYAIPVIAFTLGIALAEQLRACQWKKLHWRQIALIIETTILISVAFFNSDLNLIANSLTSFACGIQVETFRKIQGLSAATTMCIGNLRSGTENLFKYLHTKERHYFDKGAFYYLIIFCFIMELLSEISLSILCTAMPS
;
A
#
# COMPACT_ATOMS: atom_id res chain seq x y z
N MET A 1 5.30 -2.57 3.61
CA MET A 1 4.35 -2.64 4.75
C MET A 1 3.56 -3.95 4.77
N ASP A 2 3.23 -4.52 3.61
CA ASP A 2 2.39 -5.74 3.52
C ASP A 2 3.07 -7.02 4.01
N ALA A 3 4.35 -7.26 3.68
CA ALA A 3 5.03 -8.47 4.15
C ALA A 3 5.17 -8.48 5.68
N TYR A 4 5.60 -7.35 6.25
CA TYR A 4 5.70 -7.19 7.70
C TYR A 4 4.35 -7.41 8.40
N SER A 5 3.29 -6.71 7.97
CA SER A 5 1.96 -6.85 8.60
C SER A 5 1.40 -8.26 8.46
N TYR A 6 1.56 -8.89 7.29
CA TYR A 6 1.07 -10.24 7.07
C TYR A 6 1.83 -11.30 7.89
N ILE A 7 3.15 -11.20 8.00
CA ILE A 7 3.97 -12.19 8.70
C ILE A 7 3.91 -11.97 10.22
N GLN A 8 4.00 -10.72 10.68
CA GLN A 8 4.19 -10.40 12.10
C GLN A 8 2.92 -9.90 12.81
N ARG A 9 1.91 -9.43 12.07
CA ARG A 9 0.70 -8.80 12.64
C ARG A 9 -0.58 -9.58 12.31
N GLY A 10 -0.52 -10.91 12.37
CA GLY A 10 -1.73 -11.76 12.32
C GLY A 10 -2.33 -11.95 10.93
N HIS A 11 -1.51 -12.02 9.88
CA HIS A 11 -1.94 -12.36 8.51
C HIS A 11 -2.94 -11.38 7.88
N VAL A 12 -2.85 -10.11 8.26
CA VAL A 12 -3.64 -9.01 7.68
C VAL A 12 -2.72 -8.14 6.83
N PHE A 13 -3.16 -7.77 5.63
CA PHE A 13 -2.40 -6.88 4.76
C PHE A 13 -2.66 -5.41 5.14
N ALA A 14 -1.62 -4.58 5.16
CA ALA A 14 -1.77 -3.15 5.42
C ALA A 14 -2.25 -2.36 4.19
N ASN A 15 -1.82 -2.75 2.99
CA ASN A 15 -2.09 -2.03 1.74
C ASN A 15 -2.80 -2.90 0.70
N ALA A 16 -2.63 -4.23 0.72
CA ALA A 16 -3.31 -5.14 -0.20
C ALA A 16 -4.80 -5.41 0.18
N GLN A 17 -5.65 -4.37 0.09
CA GLN A 17 -7.04 -4.43 0.56
C GLN A 17 -7.93 -5.43 -0.17
N THR A 18 -7.68 -5.72 -1.46
CA THR A 18 -8.37 -6.82 -2.15
C THR A 18 -8.12 -8.17 -1.48
N GLY A 19 -6.91 -8.40 -0.96
CA GLY A 19 -6.58 -9.59 -0.18
C GLY A 19 -7.38 -9.65 1.13
N ASN A 20 -7.47 -8.53 1.85
CA ASN A 20 -8.30 -8.45 3.06
C ASN A 20 -9.79 -8.68 2.77
N MET A 21 -10.34 -8.15 1.68
CA MET A 21 -11.72 -8.41 1.28
C MET A 21 -11.97 -9.90 0.98
N LEU A 22 -11.00 -10.59 0.36
CA LEU A 22 -11.08 -12.04 0.14
C LEU A 22 -11.06 -12.81 1.47
N LEU A 23 -10.12 -12.49 2.38
CA LEU A 23 -10.01 -13.13 3.69
C LEU A 23 -11.23 -12.86 4.57
N PHE A 24 -11.80 -11.66 4.51
CA PHE A 24 -13.07 -11.33 5.11
C PHE A 24 -14.18 -12.26 4.62
N GLY A 25 -14.35 -12.39 3.29
CA GLY A 25 -15.37 -13.25 2.69
C GLY A 25 -15.22 -14.73 3.07
N ILE A 26 -13.98 -15.24 3.09
CA ILE A 26 -13.68 -16.61 3.52
C ILE A 26 -14.14 -16.83 4.97
N ASN A 27 -13.76 -15.96 5.91
CA ASN A 27 -14.14 -16.12 7.32
C ASN A 27 -15.64 -15.94 7.53
N LEU A 28 -16.27 -15.02 6.81
CA LEU A 28 -17.72 -14.82 6.85
C LEU A 28 -18.47 -16.06 6.38
N SER A 29 -18.01 -16.72 5.31
CA SER A 29 -18.61 -17.97 4.81
C SER A 29 -18.51 -19.14 5.79
N GLN A 30 -17.53 -19.09 6.69
CA GLN A 30 -17.31 -20.07 7.76
C GLN A 30 -18.02 -19.69 9.08
N LEU A 31 -18.84 -18.62 9.08
CA LEU A 31 -19.50 -18.07 10.26
C LEU A 31 -18.53 -17.61 11.37
N LYS A 32 -17.27 -17.34 11.02
CA LYS A 32 -16.24 -16.81 11.93
C LYS A 32 -16.26 -15.29 11.94
N PHE A 33 -17.31 -14.72 12.53
CA PHE A 33 -17.56 -13.28 12.47
C PHE A 33 -16.47 -12.42 13.11
N LEU A 34 -15.94 -12.84 14.27
CA LEU A 34 -14.88 -12.09 14.95
C LEU A 34 -13.58 -12.05 14.13
N ASP A 35 -13.22 -13.17 13.51
CA ASP A 35 -12.03 -13.23 12.64
C ASP A 35 -12.25 -12.42 11.36
N ALA A 36 -13.47 -12.43 10.80
CA ALA A 36 -13.81 -11.62 9.63
C ALA A 36 -13.60 -10.12 9.91
N LEU A 37 -14.00 -9.62 11.09
CA LEU A 37 -13.83 -8.20 11.45
C LEU A 37 -12.36 -7.75 11.42
N GLN A 38 -11.40 -8.65 11.66
CA GLN A 38 -9.97 -8.32 11.61
C GLN A 38 -9.53 -7.87 10.21
N TYR A 39 -10.23 -8.28 9.16
CA TYR A 39 -9.96 -7.88 7.78
C TYR A 39 -10.82 -6.70 7.32
N ALA A 40 -12.05 -6.58 7.84
CA ALA A 40 -12.96 -5.50 7.46
C ALA A 40 -12.54 -4.14 8.00
N ILE A 41 -12.08 -4.08 9.25
CA ILE A 41 -11.73 -2.81 9.91
C ILE A 41 -10.54 -2.12 9.21
N PRO A 42 -9.45 -2.81 8.84
CA PRO A 42 -8.37 -2.23 8.03
C PRO A 42 -8.83 -1.69 6.67
N VAL A 43 -9.78 -2.34 6.00
CA VAL A 43 -10.35 -1.86 4.71
C VAL A 43 -11.09 -0.54 4.90
N ILE A 44 -11.88 -0.42 5.98
CA ILE A 44 -12.56 0.83 6.33
C ILE A 44 -11.53 1.91 6.63
N ALA A 45 -10.51 1.60 7.43
CA ALA A 45 -9.43 2.53 7.77
C ALA A 45 -8.68 3.01 6.51
N PHE A 46 -8.34 2.11 5.58
CA PHE A 46 -7.73 2.46 4.30
C PHE A 46 -8.59 3.44 3.49
N THR A 47 -9.90 3.19 3.43
CA THR A 47 -10.86 4.06 2.73
C THR A 47 -10.92 5.45 3.36
N LEU A 48 -10.89 5.54 4.69
CA LEU A 48 -10.83 6.82 5.41
C LEU A 48 -9.50 7.56 5.14
N GLY A 49 -8.40 6.82 4.97
CA GLY A 49 -7.11 7.39 4.58
C GLY A 49 -7.16 8.06 3.20
N ILE A 50 -7.78 7.40 2.21
CA ILE A 50 -8.03 7.98 0.88
C ILE A 50 -8.87 9.26 1.01
N ALA A 51 -9.98 9.19 1.75
CA ALA A 51 -10.86 10.34 1.94
C ALA A 51 -10.13 11.53 2.59
N LEU A 52 -9.28 11.27 3.58
CA LEU A 52 -8.44 12.30 4.19
C LEU A 52 -7.46 12.89 3.18
N ALA A 53 -6.80 12.09 2.36
CA ALA A 53 -5.87 12.61 1.35
C ALA A 53 -6.56 13.53 0.33
N GLU A 54 -7.76 13.19 -0.13
CA GLU A 54 -8.56 14.08 -0.99
C GLU A 54 -8.97 15.36 -0.25
N GLN A 55 -9.36 15.27 1.03
CA GLN A 55 -9.65 16.45 1.84
C GLN A 55 -8.43 17.37 2.01
N LEU A 56 -7.26 16.80 2.32
CA LEU A 56 -6.00 17.55 2.42
C LEU A 56 -5.66 18.23 1.10
N ARG A 57 -5.92 17.58 -0.04
CA ARG A 57 -5.71 18.15 -1.37
C ARG A 57 -6.67 19.32 -1.67
N ALA A 58 -7.93 19.24 -1.23
CA ALA A 58 -8.93 20.28 -1.45
C ALA A 58 -8.68 21.53 -0.60
N CYS A 59 -8.01 21.40 0.54
CA CYS A 59 -7.66 22.53 1.41
C CYS A 59 -6.56 23.42 0.81
N GLN A 60 -6.69 24.74 1.02
CA GLN A 60 -5.64 25.70 0.68
C GLN A 60 -4.63 25.82 1.81
N TRP A 61 -3.40 25.37 1.56
CA TRP A 61 -2.32 25.42 2.53
C TRP A 61 -1.38 26.58 2.21
N LYS A 62 -1.19 27.48 3.18
CA LYS A 62 -0.41 28.72 2.99
C LYS A 62 1.11 28.55 3.07
N LYS A 63 1.60 27.53 3.79
CA LYS A 63 3.03 27.35 4.09
C LYS A 63 3.61 26.01 3.66
N LEU A 64 2.81 24.95 3.69
CA LEU A 64 3.25 23.58 3.36
C LEU A 64 2.43 23.07 2.19
N HIS A 65 3.07 22.34 1.28
CA HIS A 65 2.33 21.66 0.21
C HIS A 65 1.53 20.49 0.81
N TRP A 66 0.29 20.26 0.36
CA TRP A 66 -0.60 19.23 0.92
C TRP A 66 0.05 17.83 0.98
N ARG A 67 0.91 17.50 0.01
CA ARG A 67 1.73 16.26 0.02
C ARG A 67 2.69 16.15 1.22
N GLN A 68 3.30 17.25 1.64
CA GLN A 68 4.19 17.25 2.80
C GLN A 68 3.41 16.98 4.09
N ILE A 69 2.19 17.51 4.17
CA ILE A 69 1.31 17.30 5.32
C ILE A 69 0.86 15.84 5.37
N ALA A 70 0.47 15.27 4.23
CA ALA A 70 0.17 13.84 4.12
C ALA A 70 1.35 12.98 4.61
N LEU A 71 2.58 13.29 4.18
CA LEU A 71 3.79 12.58 4.62
C LEU A 71 4.07 12.73 6.13
N ILE A 72 3.85 13.92 6.72
CA ILE A 72 4.01 14.13 8.16
C ILE A 72 3.00 13.28 8.94
N ILE A 73 1.74 13.26 8.50
CA ILE A 73 0.68 12.45 9.12
C ILE A 73 1.04 10.96 9.03
N GLU A 74 1.37 10.48 7.83
CA GLU A 74 1.79 9.10 7.58
C GLU A 74 2.95 8.69 8.49
N THR A 75 4.03 9.49 8.51
CA THR A 75 5.22 9.21 9.32
C THR A 75 4.89 9.17 10.82
N THR A 76 4.07 10.11 11.30
CA THR A 76 3.65 10.14 12.71
C THR A 76 2.87 8.89 13.09
N ILE A 77 1.98 8.42 12.21
CA ILE A 77 1.21 7.20 12.43
C ILE A 77 2.13 5.98 12.47
N LEU A 78 3.04 5.83 11.51
CA LEU A 78 3.94 4.67 11.45
C LEU A 78 4.90 4.61 12.65
N ILE A 79 5.41 5.75 13.09
CA ILE A 79 6.20 5.85 14.33
C ILE A 79 5.35 5.41 15.53
N SER A 80 4.10 5.84 15.61
CA SER A 80 3.21 5.44 16.71
C SER A 80 2.95 3.93 16.72
N VAL A 81 2.73 3.33 15.54
CA VAL A 81 2.52 1.88 15.39
C VAL A 81 3.75 1.07 15.79
N ALA A 82 4.96 1.60 15.64
CA ALA A 82 6.20 0.91 16.03
C ALA A 82 6.25 0.58 17.54
N PHE A 83 5.51 1.31 18.38
CA PHE A 83 5.41 1.06 19.82
C PHE A 83 4.32 0.05 20.20
N PHE A 84 3.57 -0.50 19.24
CA PHE A 84 2.43 -1.37 19.54
C PHE A 84 2.86 -2.82 19.66
N ASN A 85 2.50 -3.45 20.78
CA ASN A 85 2.71 -4.87 21.04
C ASN A 85 1.79 -5.75 20.18
N SER A 86 2.04 -7.07 20.16
CA SER A 86 1.27 -8.04 19.36
C SER A 86 -0.22 -8.14 19.73
N ASP A 87 -0.58 -7.80 20.97
CA ASP A 87 -2.00 -7.80 21.40
C ASP A 87 -2.84 -6.71 20.70
N LEU A 88 -2.18 -5.70 20.13
CA LEU A 88 -2.82 -4.56 19.48
C LEU A 88 -2.76 -4.65 17.95
N ASN A 89 -2.61 -5.87 17.40
CA ASN A 89 -2.48 -6.10 15.96
C ASN A 89 -3.61 -5.45 15.13
N LEU A 90 -4.86 -5.55 15.57
CA LEU A 90 -5.98 -4.94 14.85
C LEU A 90 -5.81 -3.42 14.71
N ILE A 91 -5.42 -2.74 15.79
CA ILE A 91 -5.24 -1.29 15.79
C ILE A 91 -4.01 -0.92 14.96
N ALA A 92 -2.89 -1.64 15.14
CA ALA A 92 -1.67 -1.45 14.37
C ALA A 92 -1.92 -1.59 12.85
N ASN A 93 -2.60 -2.66 12.44
CA ASN A 93 -2.93 -2.91 11.03
C ASN A 93 -3.89 -1.88 10.47
N SER A 94 -4.86 -1.42 11.27
CA SER A 94 -5.83 -0.40 10.85
C SER A 94 -5.18 0.96 10.67
N LEU A 95 -4.31 1.38 11.60
CA LEU A 95 -3.53 2.61 11.49
C LEU A 95 -2.55 2.57 10.32
N THR A 96 -1.86 1.44 10.14
CA THR A 96 -0.96 1.25 8.99
C THR A 96 -1.77 1.29 7.68
N SER A 97 -2.95 0.67 7.64
CA SER A 97 -3.83 0.72 6.46
C SER A 97 -4.36 2.12 6.17
N PHE A 98 -4.71 2.88 7.20
CA PHE A 98 -5.08 4.28 7.06
C PHE A 98 -3.93 5.11 6.46
N ALA A 99 -2.70 4.93 6.98
CA ALA A 99 -1.50 5.56 6.43
C ALA A 99 -1.25 5.16 4.96
N CYS A 100 -1.40 3.89 4.62
CA CYS A 100 -1.30 3.39 3.23
C CYS A 100 -2.36 4.04 2.32
N GLY A 101 -3.60 4.19 2.81
CA GLY A 101 -4.68 4.86 2.07
C GLY A 101 -4.33 6.32 1.73
N ILE A 102 -3.75 7.04 2.69
CA ILE A 102 -3.24 8.40 2.46
C ILE A 102 -2.14 8.39 1.39
N GLN A 103 -1.18 7.47 1.52
CA GLN A 103 -0.02 7.38 0.64
C GLN A 103 -0.42 7.08 -0.81
N VAL A 104 -1.29 6.07 -1.03
CA VAL A 104 -1.76 5.65 -2.36
C VAL A 104 -2.44 6.82 -3.09
N GLU A 105 -3.29 7.55 -2.40
CA GLU A 105 -4.02 8.67 -3.00
C GLU A 105 -3.09 9.88 -3.23
N THR A 106 -2.20 10.16 -2.29
CA THR A 106 -1.23 11.27 -2.38
C THR A 106 -0.32 11.14 -3.60
N PHE A 107 0.12 9.92 -3.90
CA PHE A 107 1.07 9.61 -4.97
C PHE A 107 0.44 8.97 -6.21
N ARG A 108 -0.89 9.08 -6.40
CA ARG A 108 -1.61 8.48 -7.54
C ARG A 108 -1.15 8.90 -8.96
N LYS A 109 -0.35 9.97 -9.06
CA LYS A 109 0.26 10.44 -10.31
C LYS A 109 1.75 10.74 -10.12
N ILE A 110 2.57 10.09 -10.95
CA ILE A 110 4.02 10.31 -11.04
C ILE A 110 4.34 10.71 -12.48
N GLN A 111 4.98 11.87 -12.67
CA GLN A 111 5.32 12.42 -13.99
C GLN A 111 4.12 12.53 -14.97
N GLY A 112 2.91 12.79 -14.43
CA GLY A 112 1.69 12.90 -15.23
C GLY A 112 1.05 11.55 -15.63
N LEU A 113 1.73 10.43 -15.39
CA LEU A 113 1.19 9.07 -15.54
C LEU A 113 0.47 8.66 -14.27
N SER A 114 -0.69 8.02 -14.42
CA SER A 114 -1.37 7.35 -13.31
C SER A 114 -0.62 6.06 -13.00
N ALA A 115 0.30 6.12 -12.04
CA ALA A 115 1.10 4.99 -11.61
C ALA A 115 0.92 4.79 -10.10
N ALA A 116 0.76 3.55 -9.68
CA ALA A 116 0.59 3.20 -8.27
C ALA A 116 1.92 2.66 -7.74
N THR A 117 2.54 3.33 -6.77
CA THR A 117 3.83 2.88 -6.21
C THR A 117 3.71 1.63 -5.35
N THR A 118 2.53 1.38 -4.79
CA THR A 118 2.30 0.30 -3.83
C THR A 118 1.46 -0.85 -4.42
N MET A 119 1.12 -0.80 -5.71
CA MET A 119 0.30 -1.83 -6.38
C MET A 119 0.89 -2.21 -7.74
N CYS A 120 0.97 -3.51 -8.02
CA CYS A 120 1.59 -3.99 -9.25
C CYS A 120 0.60 -4.20 -10.41
N ILE A 121 -0.65 -4.59 -10.16
CA ILE A 121 -1.58 -5.04 -11.22
C ILE A 121 -1.86 -3.93 -12.24
N GLY A 122 -2.16 -2.71 -11.78
CA GLY A 122 -2.44 -1.56 -12.65
C GLY A 122 -1.23 -1.15 -13.48
N ASN A 123 -0.04 -1.16 -12.88
CA ASN A 123 1.23 -0.91 -13.57
C ASN A 123 1.53 -2.02 -14.58
N LEU A 124 1.29 -3.29 -14.23
CA LEU A 124 1.55 -4.44 -15.11
C LEU A 124 0.68 -4.36 -16.36
N ARG A 125 -0.62 -4.07 -16.18
CA ARG A 125 -1.54 -3.83 -17.28
C ARG A 125 -1.04 -2.69 -18.16
N SER A 126 -0.77 -1.51 -17.58
CA SER A 126 -0.37 -0.32 -18.34
C SER A 126 0.99 -0.51 -19.03
N GLY A 127 1.95 -1.17 -18.37
CA GLY A 127 3.24 -1.52 -18.92
C GLY A 127 3.14 -2.48 -20.11
N THR A 128 2.29 -3.50 -19.99
CA THR A 128 2.01 -4.46 -21.06
C THR A 128 1.31 -3.79 -22.25
N GLU A 129 0.31 -2.95 -22.02
CA GLU A 129 -0.39 -2.21 -23.07
C GLU A 129 0.58 -1.30 -23.86
N ASN A 130 1.48 -0.58 -23.17
CA ASN A 130 2.47 0.27 -23.81
C ASN A 130 3.53 -0.55 -24.57
N LEU A 131 3.98 -1.67 -24.02
CA LEU A 131 4.89 -2.58 -24.71
C LEU A 131 4.26 -3.14 -26.00
N PHE A 132 3.00 -3.56 -25.94
CA PHE A 132 2.25 -4.03 -27.10
C PHE A 132 2.17 -2.96 -28.19
N LYS A 133 1.84 -1.72 -27.83
CA LYS A 133 1.81 -0.58 -28.79
C LYS A 133 3.18 -0.33 -29.42
N TYR A 134 4.25 -0.34 -28.62
CA TYR A 134 5.62 -0.20 -29.15
C TYR A 134 5.97 -1.31 -30.15
N LEU A 135 5.59 -2.56 -29.89
CA LEU A 135 5.86 -3.66 -30.82
C LEU A 135 5.20 -3.45 -32.19
N HIS A 136 4.03 -2.78 -32.23
CA HIS A 136 3.26 -2.52 -33.45
C HIS A 136 3.66 -1.22 -34.15
N THR A 137 3.77 -0.11 -33.42
CA THR A 137 4.06 1.21 -34.01
C THR A 137 5.55 1.52 -34.12
N LYS A 138 6.39 0.81 -33.35
CA LYS A 138 7.83 1.10 -33.15
C LYS A 138 8.13 2.50 -32.63
N GLU A 139 7.13 3.22 -32.11
CA GLU A 139 7.32 4.56 -31.57
C GLU A 139 7.93 4.51 -30.16
N ARG A 140 9.06 5.20 -29.98
CA ARG A 140 9.86 5.13 -28.75
C ARG A 140 9.10 5.56 -27.49
N HIS A 141 8.19 6.51 -27.62
CA HIS A 141 7.45 7.05 -26.48
C HIS A 141 6.60 5.98 -25.76
N TYR A 142 6.14 4.93 -26.47
CA TYR A 142 5.44 3.80 -25.85
C TYR A 142 6.40 2.89 -25.08
N PHE A 143 7.60 2.67 -25.60
CA PHE A 143 8.62 1.91 -24.89
C PHE A 143 8.98 2.59 -23.56
N ASP A 144 9.22 3.90 -23.58
CA ASP A 144 9.63 4.65 -22.38
C ASP A 144 8.56 4.59 -21.29
N LYS A 145 7.27 4.72 -21.66
CA LYS A 145 6.14 4.53 -20.74
C LYS A 145 6.05 3.10 -20.21
N GLY A 146 6.23 2.10 -21.07
CA GLY A 146 6.22 0.69 -20.68
C GLY A 146 7.32 0.36 -19.68
N ALA A 147 8.56 0.78 -19.99
CA ALA A 147 9.73 0.62 -19.14
C ALA A 147 9.54 1.32 -17.78
N PHE A 148 8.92 2.49 -17.75
CA PHE A 148 8.60 3.20 -16.51
C PHE A 148 7.69 2.38 -15.59
N TYR A 149 6.60 1.79 -16.11
CA TYR A 149 5.72 0.94 -15.28
C TYR A 149 6.43 -0.32 -14.77
N TYR A 150 7.24 -0.97 -15.61
CA TYR A 150 8.01 -2.15 -15.18
C TYR A 150 9.09 -1.81 -14.16
N LEU A 151 9.70 -0.62 -14.24
CA LEU A 151 10.64 -0.13 -13.23
C LEU A 151 9.95 0.04 -11.87
N ILE A 152 8.72 0.57 -11.83
CA ILE A 152 7.96 0.69 -10.58
C ILE A 152 7.68 -0.70 -9.99
N ILE A 153 7.28 -1.67 -10.81
CA ILE A 153 7.07 -3.06 -10.36
C ILE A 153 8.37 -3.66 -9.81
N PHE A 154 9.49 -3.44 -10.49
CA PHE A 154 10.79 -3.91 -10.03
C PHE A 154 11.16 -3.30 -8.67
N CYS A 155 11.01 -1.99 -8.50
CA CYS A 155 11.24 -1.32 -7.21
C CYS A 155 10.35 -1.88 -6.10
N PHE A 156 9.07 -2.14 -6.39
CA PHE A 156 8.15 -2.75 -5.43
C PHE A 156 8.61 -4.14 -4.97
N ILE A 157 9.09 -4.98 -5.90
CA ILE A 157 9.63 -6.31 -5.56
C ILE A 157 10.89 -6.18 -4.70
N MET A 158 11.78 -5.25 -5.02
CA MET A 158 12.99 -5.00 -4.24
C MET A 158 12.67 -4.53 -2.82
N GLU A 159 11.68 -3.65 -2.65
CA GLU A 159 11.17 -3.23 -1.35
C GLU A 159 10.65 -4.43 -0.55
N LEU A 160 9.82 -5.27 -1.17
CA LEU A 160 9.26 -6.48 -0.55
C LEU A 160 10.35 -7.44 -0.07
N LEU A 161 11.37 -7.69 -0.90
CA LEU A 161 12.50 -8.56 -0.54
C LEU A 161 13.31 -8.00 0.63
N SER A 162 13.50 -6.69 0.68
CA SER A 162 14.16 -6.02 1.80
C SER A 162 13.38 -6.17 3.11
N GLU A 163 12.05 -6.01 3.07
CA GLU A 163 11.20 -6.19 4.26
C GLU A 163 11.22 -7.62 4.80
N ILE A 164 11.13 -8.61 3.91
CA ILE A 164 11.19 -10.03 4.28
C ILE A 164 12.54 -10.35 4.92
N SER A 165 13.64 -9.87 4.33
CA SER A 165 14.99 -10.10 4.85
C SER A 165 15.17 -9.53 6.25
N LEU A 166 14.65 -8.32 6.50
CA LEU A 166 14.67 -7.69 7.82
C LEU A 166 13.83 -8.48 8.83
N SER A 167 12.65 -8.94 8.43
CA SER A 167 11.77 -9.77 9.27
C SER A 167 12.46 -11.07 9.68
N ILE A 168 13.08 -11.78 8.73
CA ILE A 168 13.79 -13.03 9.00
C ILE A 168 14.95 -12.79 9.97
N LEU A 169 15.72 -11.71 9.76
CA LEU A 169 16.83 -11.35 10.64
C LEU A 169 16.37 -11.08 12.08
N CYS A 170 15.28 -10.33 12.26
CA CYS A 170 14.71 -10.07 13.58
C CYS A 170 14.18 -11.35 14.25
N THR A 171 13.60 -12.29 13.51
CA THR A 171 13.15 -13.58 14.06
C THR A 171 14.28 -14.58 14.32
N ALA A 172 15.43 -14.41 13.66
CA ALA A 172 16.59 -15.28 13.80
C ALA A 172 17.54 -14.85 14.93
N MET A 173 17.37 -13.66 15.52
CA MET A 173 18.08 -13.31 16.76
C MET A 173 17.44 -14.03 17.94
N PRO A 174 18.18 -14.89 18.68
CA PRO A 174 17.66 -15.50 19.88
C PRO A 174 17.44 -14.41 20.94
N SER A 175 16.24 -14.42 21.53
CA SER A 175 15.86 -13.64 22.71
C SER A 175 16.70 -14.01 23.92
#